data_AF-A0A8T4NK17-F1
#
_entry.id   AF-A0A8T4NK17-F1
#
_cell.length_a   1.000
_cell.length_b   1.000
_cell.length_c   1.000
_cell.angle_alpha   90.00
_cell.angle_beta   90.00
_cell.angle_gamma   90.00
#
_symmetry.space_group_name_H-M   'P 1'
#
loop_
_entity.id
_entity.type
_entity.pdbx_description
1 polymer ?
#
loop_
_entity_poly.entity_id
_entity_poly.type
_entity_poly.pdbx_seq_one_letter_code
_entity_poly.pdbx_strand_id
1 'polypeptide(L)' 'MIKKENITNLAQLLTGMKDVILKMEKAEAKKDTEQLILGKKQILDFQREIDKLL' A
#
# COMPACT_ATOMS: atom_id res chain seq x y z
N MET A 1 2.92 0.75 24.36
CA MET A 1 4.09 -0.03 23.87
C MET A 1 3.63 -0.80 22.64
N ILE A 2 4.18 -0.53 21.46
CA ILE A 2 3.79 -1.22 20.22
C ILE A 2 4.21 -2.69 20.37
N LYS A 3 3.27 -3.63 20.22
CA LYS A 3 3.55 -5.06 20.29
C LYS A 3 4.48 -5.47 19.14
N LYS A 4 5.38 -6.44 19.37
CA LYS A 4 6.28 -6.97 18.32
C LYS A 4 5.51 -7.42 17.07
N GLU A 5 4.31 -7.97 17.27
CA GLU A 5 3.36 -8.34 16.21
C GLU A 5 2.93 -7.15 15.35
N ASN A 6 2.63 -5.99 15.95
CA ASN A 6 2.29 -4.78 15.22
C ASN A 6 3.46 -4.29 14.35
N ILE A 7 4.72 -4.49 14.78
CA ILE A 7 5.91 -4.13 13.99
C ILE A 7 6.00 -5.01 12.74
N THR A 8 5.79 -6.33 12.89
CA THR A 8 5.78 -7.26 11.75
C THR A 8 4.65 -6.93 10.78
N ASN A 9 3.43 -6.67 11.29
CA ASN A 9 2.28 -6.31 10.47
C ASN A 9 2.52 -4.98 9.73
N LEU A 10 3.07 -3.98 10.41
CA LEU A 10 3.42 -2.70 9.81
C LEU A 10 4.43 -2.86 8.67
N ALA A 11 5.47 -3.68 8.87
CA ALA A 11 6.46 -3.96 7.83
C ALA A 11 5.81 -4.61 6.59
N GLN A 12 4.91 -5.58 6.78
CA GLN A 12 4.19 -6.24 5.69
C GLN A 12 3.29 -5.26 4.92
N LEU A 13 2.55 -4.40 5.62
CA LEU A 13 1.69 -3.39 5.00
C LEU A 13 2.51 -2.38 4.19
N LEU A 14 3.65 -1.92 4.72
CA LEU A 14 4.56 -1.01 4.02
C LEU A 14 5.20 -1.67 2.78
N THR A 15 5.58 -2.95 2.86
CA THR A 15 6.07 -3.70 1.70
C THR A 15 4.99 -3.81 0.62
N GLY A 16 3.76 -4.19 0.98
CA GLY A 16 2.65 -4.25 0.03
C GLY A 16 2.35 -2.89 -0.62
N MET A 17 2.43 -1.81 0.15
CA MET A 17 2.23 -0.45 -0.35
C MET A 17 3.31 -0.06 -1.37
N LYS A 18 4.58 -0.37 -1.10
CA LYS A 18 5.69 -0.17 -2.05
C LYS A 18 5.45 -0.91 -3.36
N ASP A 19 5.01 -2.16 -3.30
CA ASP A 19 4.76 -2.96 -4.50
C ASP A 19 3.62 -2.38 -5.36
N VAL A 20 2.58 -1.82 -4.73
CA VAL A 20 1.50 -1.13 -5.43
C VAL A 20 2.01 0.15 -6.09
N ILE A 21 2.83 0.96 -5.41
CA ILE A 21 3.43 2.17 -5.99
C ILE A 21 4.24 1.81 -7.25
N LEU A 22 5.09 0.79 -7.19
CA LEU A 22 5.87 0.32 -8.35
C LEU A 22 4.98 -0.14 -9.52
N LYS A 23 3.82 -0.73 -9.24
CA LYS A 23 2.84 -1.09 -10.29
C LYS A 23 2.19 0.16 -10.87
N MET A 24 1.86 1.15 -10.04
CA MET A 24 1.29 2.42 -10.47
C MET A 24 2.25 3.21 -11.35
N GLU A 25 3.55 3.26 -11.03
CA GLU A 25 4.57 3.89 -11.88
C GLU A 25 4.62 3.25 -13.28
N LYS A 26 4.53 1.92 -13.36
CA LYS A 26 4.45 1.19 -14.64
C LYS A 26 3.15 1.47 -15.39
N ALA A 27 2.04 1.60 -14.67
CA ALA A 27 0.74 1.94 -15.24
C ALA A 27 0.74 3.38 -15.79
N GLU A 28 1.33 4.32 -15.07
CA GLU A 28 1.50 5.72 -15.50
C GLU A 28 2.32 5.81 -16.79
N ALA A 29 3.44 5.09 -16.87
CA ALA A 29 4.25 5.02 -18.08
C ALA A 29 3.47 4.48 -19.30
N LYS A 30 2.45 3.66 -19.07
CA LYS A 30 1.56 3.09 -20.09
C LYS A 30 0.27 3.88 -20.30
N LYS A 31 0.04 4.94 -19.53
CA LYS A 31 -1.24 5.67 -19.46
C LYS A 31 -2.44 4.76 -19.13
N ASP A 32 -2.20 3.70 -18.37
CA ASP A 32 -3.21 2.75 -17.91
C ASP A 32 -3.95 3.35 -16.70
N THR A 33 -5.00 4.12 -17.00
CA THR A 33 -5.79 4.82 -15.98
C THR A 33 -6.55 3.87 -15.05
N GLU A 34 -6.93 2.68 -15.51
CA GLU A 34 -7.63 1.69 -14.71
C GLU A 34 -6.72 1.15 -13.60
N GLN A 35 -5.49 0.78 -13.94
CA GLN A 35 -4.51 0.32 -12.95
C GLN A 35 -4.10 1.42 -11.98
N LEU A 36 -4.08 2.68 -12.41
CA LEU A 36 -3.85 3.81 -11.50
C LEU A 36 -4.98 3.98 -10.47
N ILE A 37 -6.25 3.82 -10.90
CA ILE A 37 -7.41 3.90 -10.00
C ILE A 37 -7.39 2.73 -9.01
N LEU A 38 -7.13 1.51 -9.49
CA LEU A 38 -7.02 0.32 -8.65
C LEU A 38 -5.90 0.46 -7.63
N GLY A 39 -4.72 0.93 -8.07
CA GLY A 39 -3.59 1.18 -7.18
C GLY A 39 -3.92 2.20 -6.10
N LYS A 40 -4.56 3.33 -6.43
CA LYS A 40 -5.00 4.33 -5.44
C LYS A 40 -5.94 3.73 -4.38
N LYS A 41 -6.88 2.87 -4.79
CA LYS A 41 -7.79 2.18 -3.86
C LYS A 41 -7.01 1.27 -2.90
N GLN A 42 -6.05 0.49 -3.41
CA GLN A 42 -5.21 -0.38 -2.59
C GLN A 42 -4.34 0.40 -1.60
N ILE A 43 -3.77 1.54 -2.00
CA ILE A 43 -3.00 2.41 -1.10
C ILE A 43 -3.88 2.91 0.06
N LEU A 44 -5.11 3.34 -0.21
CA LEU A 44 -6.05 3.76 0.82
C LEU A 44 -6.42 2.61 1.77
N ASP A 45 -6.56 1.39 1.25
CA ASP A 45 -6.83 0.22 2.08
C ASP A 45 -5.62 -0.10 3.00
N PHE A 46 -4.39 -0.04 2.50
CA PHE A 46 -3.19 -0.16 3.34
C PHE A 46 -3.12 0.93 4.41
N GLN A 47 -3.43 2.18 4.06
CA GLN A 47 -3.43 3.30 5.01
C GLN A 47 -4.41 3.04 6.16
N ARG A 48 -5.63 2.58 5.86
CA ARG A 48 -6.63 2.23 6.89
C ARG A 48 -6.16 1.11 7.80
N GLU A 49 -5.46 0.10 7.30
CA GLU A 49 -4.92 -0.96 8.16
C GLU A 49 -3.77 -0.46 9.03
N ILE A 50 -2.93 0.44 8.52
CA ILE A 50 -1.86 1.08 9.31
C ILE A 50 -2.45 1.94 10.42
N ASP A 51 -3.51 2.71 10.14
CA ASP A 51 -4.19 3.56 11.13
C ASP A 51 -4.80 2.75 12.29
N LYS A 52 -5.14 1.47 12.08
CA LYS A 52 -5.61 0.58 13.17
C LYS A 52 -4.47 0.06 14.06
N LEU A 53 -3.23 0.13 13.60
CA LEU A 53 -2.05 -0.38 14.32
C LEU A 53 -1.33 0.68 15.15
N LEU A 54 -1.61 1.96 14.89
CA LEU A 54 -1.06 3.14 15.56
C LEU A 54 -2.00 3.67 16.64
#